data_AF-A0A3A8WZ29-F1
#
_entry.id   AF-A0A3A8WZ29-F1
#
_cell.length_a   1.000
_cell.length_b   1.000
_cell.length_c   1.000
_cell.angle_alpha   90.00
_cell.angle_beta   90.00
_cell.angle_gamma   90.00
#
_symmetry.space_group_name_H-M   'P 1'
#
loop_
_entity.id
_entity.type
_entity.pdbx_description
1 polymer ?
#
loop_
_entity_poly.entity_id
_entity_poly.type
_entity_poly.pdbx_seq_one_letter_code
_entity_poly.pdbx_strand_id
1 'polypeptide(L)'
;MSENTRTQMQSVSYETVAEAFSEEAKSLISDSAIQETLGTEKIRFENASLLGLPAEKLTGHNTARCCKDLLRQKQPLPFVYFFLCFITEISVWLVPYGIIIEICHYINTKNNAPLAFPTLYGLFLIIGLVAANTLCRQHLLKILGRPIPPQEKPVSDAKKAIARFRFLVYAAAITFVVLAGFSAALLEWDKLFTLRLPACFIAYVACILLSGVHNVLYSSHFLSFFTVGILILSRRPEAEIKTAAKQYLTLRYLQMLTPSHKSLKDLEANAPLEKKMQESLHSHMITQRIYDIFALIILFTLDAVCISQFRTAASPAFACFFALAFLLTCVLLLALISANYILKYTNQPTR
;
A
#
# COMPACT_ATOMS: atom_id res chain seq x y z
N MET A 1 -39.64 -8.74 23.38
CA MET A 1 -38.46 -9.36 22.74
C MET A 1 -38.67 -9.26 21.24
N SER A 2 -38.17 -8.20 20.62
CA SER A 2 -38.33 -7.93 19.19
C SER A 2 -36.98 -7.97 18.48
N GLU A 3 -37.03 -8.45 17.24
CA GLU A 3 -35.97 -8.57 16.24
C GLU A 3 -35.15 -7.28 16.04
N ASN A 4 -34.18 -7.01 16.92
CA ASN A 4 -33.23 -5.90 16.74
C ASN A 4 -31.77 -6.30 17.02
N THR A 5 -31.47 -7.60 17.09
CA THR A 5 -30.16 -8.10 17.52
C THR A 5 -29.38 -8.81 16.40
N ARG A 6 -29.67 -8.52 15.12
CA ARG A 6 -29.02 -9.21 13.99
C ARG A 6 -28.74 -8.34 12.76
N THR A 7 -28.15 -7.16 12.96
CA THR A 7 -27.22 -6.49 12.00
C THR A 7 -26.74 -5.16 12.60
N GLN A 8 -25.94 -5.21 13.67
CA GLN A 8 -24.97 -4.13 13.89
C GLN A 8 -23.73 -4.49 13.07
N MET A 9 -23.80 -4.26 11.76
CA MET A 9 -22.58 -3.85 11.04
C MET A 9 -22.16 -2.56 11.76
N GLN A 10 -21.01 -2.59 12.44
CA GLN A 10 -20.43 -1.40 13.06
C GLN A 10 -20.35 -0.32 11.99
N SER A 11 -21.31 0.61 12.00
CA SER A 11 -21.30 1.75 11.12
C SER A 11 -20.03 2.54 11.43
N VAL A 12 -19.09 2.59 10.50
CA VAL A 12 -17.83 3.30 10.65
C VAL A 12 -18.14 4.77 10.91
N SER A 13 -17.91 5.24 12.13
CA SER A 13 -18.15 6.64 12.52
C SER A 13 -16.88 7.47 12.39
N TYR A 14 -17.03 8.79 12.33
CA TYR A 14 -15.89 9.72 12.30
C TYR A 14 -15.02 9.54 13.56
N GLU A 15 -15.62 9.33 14.73
CA GLU A 15 -14.91 9.17 16.00
C GLU A 15 -13.98 7.95 15.96
N THR A 16 -14.46 6.81 15.43
CA THR A 16 -13.64 5.60 15.30
C THR A 16 -12.44 5.80 14.35
N VAL A 17 -12.64 6.52 13.24
CA VAL A 17 -11.54 6.86 12.31
C VAL A 17 -10.57 7.82 12.98
N ALA A 18 -11.07 8.84 13.69
CA ALA A 18 -10.25 9.86 14.30
C ALA A 18 -9.34 9.32 15.40
N GLU A 19 -9.87 8.43 16.25
CA GLU A 19 -9.10 7.74 17.28
C GLU A 19 -8.01 6.86 16.66
N ALA A 20 -8.40 5.94 15.77
CA ALA A 20 -7.46 5.01 15.13
C ALA A 20 -6.37 5.72 14.32
N PHE A 21 -6.72 6.78 13.57
CA PHE A 21 -5.75 7.57 12.82
C PHE A 21 -4.80 8.33 13.75
N SER A 22 -5.30 8.93 14.82
CA SER A 22 -4.46 9.69 15.77
C SER A 22 -3.42 8.80 16.41
N GLU A 23 -3.79 7.58 16.83
CA GLU A 23 -2.87 6.62 17.42
C GLU A 23 -1.79 6.16 16.42
N GLU A 24 -2.17 5.82 15.19
CA GLU A 24 -1.24 5.36 14.16
C GLU A 24 -0.29 6.48 13.68
N ALA A 25 -0.81 7.70 13.59
CA ALA A 25 -0.10 8.85 13.02
C ALA A 25 0.84 9.56 13.99
N LYS A 26 0.63 9.47 15.32
CA LYS A 26 1.33 10.27 16.34
C LYS A 26 2.85 10.16 16.30
N SER A 27 3.38 8.98 15.95
CA SER A 27 4.82 8.79 15.82
C SER A 27 5.36 9.18 14.44
N LEU A 28 4.50 9.31 13.42
CA LEU A 28 4.90 9.35 12.01
C LEU A 28 4.74 10.73 11.36
N ILE A 29 3.83 11.57 11.84
CA ILE A 29 3.58 12.94 11.35
C ILE A 29 3.35 13.90 12.52
N SER A 30 3.43 15.21 12.28
CA SER A 30 3.25 16.23 13.32
C SER A 30 1.80 16.34 13.79
N ASP A 31 1.59 16.75 15.04
CA ASP A 31 0.25 16.99 15.60
C ASP A 31 -0.56 17.98 14.77
N SER A 32 0.09 19.00 14.18
CA SER A 32 -0.56 19.95 13.27
C SER A 32 -1.10 19.27 12.00
N ALA A 33 -0.34 18.34 11.41
CA ALA A 33 -0.76 17.58 10.23
C ALA A 33 -1.88 16.59 10.57
N ILE A 34 -1.87 16.02 11.78
CA ILE A 34 -2.96 15.16 12.29
C ILE A 34 -4.26 15.98 12.38
N GLN A 35 -4.22 17.14 13.04
CA GLN A 35 -5.39 18.01 13.21
C GLN A 35 -5.95 18.52 11.87
N GLU A 36 -5.08 18.92 10.94
CA GLU A 36 -5.50 19.35 9.59
C GLU A 36 -6.21 18.22 8.83
N THR A 37 -5.67 17.00 8.90
CA THR A 37 -6.23 15.82 8.23
C THR A 37 -7.59 15.46 8.83
N LEU A 38 -7.69 15.41 10.16
CA LEU A 38 -8.94 15.13 10.86
C LEU A 38 -9.99 16.22 10.64
N GLY A 39 -9.60 17.49 10.59
CA GLY A 39 -10.50 18.58 10.25
C GLY A 39 -11.09 18.43 8.85
N THR A 40 -10.27 18.04 7.87
CA THR A 40 -10.71 17.77 6.50
C THR A 40 -11.65 16.56 6.44
N GLU A 41 -11.33 15.47 7.16
CA GLU A 41 -12.18 14.29 7.23
C GLU A 41 -13.51 14.58 7.91
N LYS A 42 -13.53 15.38 8.98
CA LYS A 42 -14.76 15.79 9.64
C LYS A 42 -15.73 16.46 8.67
N ILE A 43 -15.23 17.40 7.86
CA ILE A 43 -16.01 18.06 6.81
C ILE A 43 -16.56 17.04 5.80
N ARG A 44 -15.76 16.03 5.41
CA ARG A 44 -16.19 14.97 4.49
C ARG A 44 -17.32 14.13 5.05
N PHE A 45 -17.24 13.75 6.33
CA PHE A 45 -18.28 13.00 7.02
C PHE A 45 -19.58 13.79 7.19
N GLU A 46 -19.47 15.06 7.60
CA GLU A 46 -20.63 15.97 7.72
C GLU A 46 -21.33 16.14 6.36
N ASN A 47 -20.56 16.43 5.30
CA ASN A 47 -21.10 16.58 3.96
C ASN A 47 -21.69 15.27 3.39
N ALA A 48 -21.10 14.12 3.70
CA ALA A 48 -21.65 12.82 3.29
C ALA A 48 -22.98 12.56 3.98
N SER A 49 -23.09 12.88 5.27
CA SER A 49 -24.35 12.80 6.02
C SER A 49 -25.43 13.69 5.39
N LEU A 50 -25.10 14.96 5.08
CA LEU A 50 -26.01 15.89 4.38
C LEU A 50 -26.48 15.36 3.02
N LEU A 51 -25.62 14.63 2.30
CA LEU A 51 -25.93 14.04 1.00
C LEU A 51 -26.63 12.66 1.11
N GLY A 52 -26.77 12.09 2.30
CA GLY A 52 -27.30 10.73 2.52
C GLY A 52 -26.38 9.65 1.95
N LEU A 53 -25.07 9.88 1.95
CA LEU A 53 -24.07 8.91 1.52
C LEU A 53 -23.62 8.05 2.71
N PRO A 54 -23.60 6.72 2.57
CA PRO A 54 -23.10 5.86 3.64
C PRO A 54 -21.61 6.11 3.91
N ALA A 55 -21.20 6.02 5.18
CA ALA A 55 -19.82 6.21 5.61
C ALA A 55 -18.84 5.26 4.90
N GLU A 56 -19.29 4.06 4.52
CA GLU A 56 -18.50 3.09 3.75
C GLU A 56 -18.03 3.63 2.39
N LYS A 57 -18.75 4.60 1.78
CA LYS A 57 -18.29 5.24 0.54
C LYS A 57 -17.12 6.21 0.77
N LEU A 58 -16.90 6.65 2.00
CA LEU A 58 -15.77 7.49 2.41
C LEU A 58 -14.60 6.63 2.86
N THR A 59 -14.84 5.74 3.83
CA THR A 59 -13.80 4.97 4.52
C THR A 59 -13.50 3.63 3.87
N GLY A 60 -14.38 3.15 2.97
CA GLY A 60 -14.38 1.77 2.52
C GLY A 60 -14.87 0.82 3.61
N HIS A 61 -14.70 -0.47 3.38
CA HIS A 61 -15.08 -1.51 4.35
C HIS A 61 -14.00 -1.77 5.42
N ASN A 62 -12.88 -1.06 5.38
CA ASN A 62 -11.74 -1.28 6.27
C ASN A 62 -11.17 0.04 6.79
N THR A 63 -11.50 0.37 8.04
CA THR A 63 -11.03 1.57 8.74
C THR A 63 -9.50 1.66 8.80
N ALA A 64 -8.80 0.54 9.03
CA ALA A 64 -7.34 0.54 9.08
C ALA A 64 -6.73 0.90 7.71
N ARG A 65 -7.34 0.45 6.61
CA ARG A 65 -6.93 0.87 5.27
C ARG A 65 -7.18 2.37 5.03
N CYS A 66 -8.29 2.90 5.55
CA CYS A 66 -8.58 4.33 5.48
C CYS A 66 -7.53 5.17 6.25
N CYS A 67 -7.24 4.82 7.51
CA CYS A 67 -6.22 5.50 8.31
C CYS A 67 -4.85 5.47 7.63
N LYS A 68 -4.48 4.32 7.06
CA LYS A 68 -3.25 4.17 6.29
C LYS A 68 -3.22 5.06 5.06
N ASP A 69 -4.28 5.10 4.26
CA ASP A 69 -4.36 5.96 3.07
C ASP A 69 -4.22 7.45 3.46
N LEU A 70 -4.86 7.88 4.56
CA LEU A 70 -4.74 9.25 5.08
C LEU A 70 -3.31 9.57 5.51
N LEU A 71 -2.68 8.66 6.25
CA LEU A 71 -1.30 8.82 6.71
C LEU A 71 -0.34 8.94 5.53
N ARG A 72 -0.50 8.08 4.53
CA ARG A 72 0.36 8.02 3.35
C ARG A 72 0.29 9.30 2.52
N GLN A 73 -0.84 10.02 2.51
CA GLN A 73 -0.95 11.32 1.83
C GLN A 73 -0.03 12.39 2.43
N LYS A 74 0.25 12.30 3.74
CA LYS A 74 1.09 13.27 4.46
C LYS A 74 2.57 12.87 4.50
N GLN A 75 2.92 11.69 4.00
CA GLN A 75 4.29 11.21 3.93
C GLN A 75 4.93 11.53 2.55
N PRO A 76 6.27 11.55 2.42
CA PRO A 76 6.96 11.88 1.17
C PRO A 76 6.55 10.97 0.00
N LEU A 77 6.55 11.48 -1.24
CA LEU A 77 6.21 10.70 -2.45
C LEU A 77 4.86 9.93 -2.38
N PRO A 78 3.75 10.56 -1.93
CA PRO A 78 2.47 9.88 -1.79
C PRO A 78 1.94 9.33 -3.12
N PHE A 79 2.33 9.95 -4.24
CA PHE A 79 1.97 9.48 -5.57
C PHE A 79 2.47 8.05 -5.86
N VAL A 80 3.65 7.67 -5.33
CA VAL A 80 4.20 6.32 -5.51
C VAL A 80 3.31 5.30 -4.80
N TYR A 81 2.86 5.61 -3.59
CA TYR A 81 1.91 4.77 -2.84
C TYR A 81 0.64 4.52 -3.65
N PHE A 82 -0.03 5.59 -4.09
CA PHE A 82 -1.29 5.47 -4.80
C PHE A 82 -1.13 4.80 -6.16
N PHE A 83 -0.01 5.04 -6.85
CA PHE A 83 0.30 4.35 -8.11
C PHE A 83 0.52 2.85 -7.91
N LEU A 84 1.25 2.45 -6.88
CA LEU A 84 1.46 1.04 -6.57
C LEU A 84 0.18 0.35 -6.09
N CYS A 85 -0.66 1.03 -5.30
CA CYS A 85 -1.98 0.54 -4.96
C CYS A 85 -2.86 0.34 -6.19
N PHE A 86 -2.83 1.28 -7.13
CA PHE A 86 -3.55 1.21 -8.41
C PHE A 86 -3.10 0.00 -9.25
N ILE A 87 -1.79 -0.18 -9.42
CA ILE A 87 -1.24 -1.35 -10.13
C ILE A 87 -1.61 -2.65 -9.40
N THR A 88 -1.55 -2.67 -8.07
CA THR A 88 -1.94 -3.85 -7.27
C THR A 88 -3.40 -4.21 -7.52
N GLU A 89 -4.29 -3.22 -7.54
CA GLU A 89 -5.72 -3.43 -7.80
C GLU A 89 -5.96 -4.00 -9.20
N ILE A 90 -5.26 -3.50 -10.24
CA ILE A 90 -5.26 -4.11 -11.58
C ILE A 90 -4.79 -5.57 -11.50
N SER A 91 -3.68 -5.80 -10.80
CA SER A 91 -3.03 -7.11 -10.76
C SER A 91 -3.89 -8.20 -10.13
N VAL A 92 -4.72 -7.85 -9.14
CA VAL A 92 -5.67 -8.77 -8.49
C VAL A 92 -6.66 -9.34 -9.50
N TRP A 93 -7.06 -8.56 -10.51
CA TRP A 93 -7.96 -8.99 -11.58
C TRP A 93 -7.25 -9.78 -12.69
N LEU A 94 -5.92 -9.74 -12.79
CA LEU A 94 -5.18 -10.48 -13.81
C LEU A 94 -5.24 -11.99 -13.62
N VAL A 95 -5.25 -12.48 -12.37
CA VAL A 95 -5.34 -13.92 -12.08
C VAL A 95 -6.67 -14.51 -12.54
N PRO A 96 -7.85 -14.01 -12.09
CA PRO A 96 -9.13 -14.52 -12.58
C PRO A 96 -9.27 -14.34 -14.10
N TYR A 97 -8.74 -13.26 -14.67
CA TYR A 97 -8.73 -13.07 -16.12
C TYR A 97 -7.86 -14.10 -16.85
N GLY A 98 -6.66 -14.40 -16.33
CA GLY A 98 -5.78 -15.43 -16.86
C GLY A 98 -6.42 -16.82 -16.82
N ILE A 99 -7.18 -17.14 -15.76
CA ILE A 99 -7.96 -18.39 -15.67
C ILE A 99 -9.01 -18.44 -16.78
N ILE A 100 -9.76 -17.36 -16.98
CA ILE A 100 -10.77 -17.27 -18.06
C ILE A 100 -10.11 -17.48 -19.43
N ILE A 101 -8.96 -16.85 -19.68
CA ILE A 101 -8.22 -17.00 -20.93
C ILE A 101 -7.79 -18.46 -21.16
N GLU A 102 -7.26 -19.16 -20.14
CA GLU A 102 -6.89 -20.57 -20.30
C GLU A 102 -8.10 -21.47 -20.53
N ILE A 103 -9.24 -21.21 -19.87
CA ILE A 103 -10.49 -21.94 -20.13
C ILE A 103 -10.93 -21.71 -21.58
N CYS A 104 -10.90 -20.46 -22.06
CA CYS A 104 -11.21 -20.14 -23.44
C CYS A 104 -10.26 -20.85 -24.41
N HIS A 105 -8.94 -20.84 -24.15
CA HIS A 105 -7.98 -21.58 -24.95
C HIS A 105 -8.28 -23.08 -24.98
N TYR A 106 -8.53 -23.70 -23.83
CA TYR A 106 -8.87 -25.12 -23.73
C TYR A 106 -10.12 -25.45 -24.57
N ILE A 107 -11.21 -24.68 -24.41
CA ILE A 107 -12.45 -24.87 -25.17
C ILE A 107 -12.21 -24.71 -26.68
N ASN A 108 -11.46 -23.68 -27.08
CA ASN A 108 -11.17 -23.42 -28.48
C ASN A 108 -10.30 -24.51 -29.12
N THR A 109 -9.28 -24.98 -28.42
CA THR A 109 -8.46 -26.12 -28.89
C THR A 109 -9.28 -27.40 -29.02
N LYS A 110 -10.24 -27.62 -28.13
CA LYS A 110 -11.13 -28.79 -28.18
C LYS A 110 -12.16 -28.71 -29.32
N ASN A 111 -12.62 -27.50 -29.65
CA ASN A 111 -13.70 -27.29 -30.61
C ASN A 111 -13.21 -26.81 -32.00
N ASN A 112 -11.89 -26.68 -32.22
CA ASN A 112 -11.29 -26.07 -33.43
C ASN A 112 -11.92 -24.71 -33.81
N ALA A 113 -12.28 -23.92 -32.80
CA ALA A 113 -12.89 -22.60 -32.98
C ALA A 113 -11.88 -21.49 -32.71
N PRO A 114 -11.93 -20.35 -33.43
CA PRO A 114 -11.09 -19.20 -33.13
C PRO A 114 -11.47 -18.58 -31.78
N LEU A 115 -10.50 -17.94 -31.11
CA LEU A 115 -10.79 -17.16 -29.89
C LEU A 115 -11.79 -16.05 -30.21
N ALA A 116 -12.90 -16.01 -29.46
CA ALA A 116 -13.98 -15.05 -29.68
C ALA A 116 -13.58 -13.60 -29.38
N PHE A 117 -12.48 -13.36 -28.66
CA PHE A 117 -12.01 -12.01 -28.32
C PHE A 117 -10.48 -11.95 -28.16
N PRO A 118 -9.85 -10.80 -28.47
CA PRO A 118 -8.44 -10.54 -28.18
C PRO A 118 -8.07 -10.69 -26.70
N THR A 119 -6.93 -11.32 -26.39
CA THR A 119 -6.48 -11.54 -25.00
C THR A 119 -6.07 -10.25 -24.28
N LEU A 120 -5.79 -9.18 -25.03
CA LEU A 120 -5.51 -7.87 -24.45
C LEU A 120 -6.76 -7.06 -24.12
N TYR A 121 -7.92 -7.40 -24.68
CA TYR A 121 -9.17 -6.67 -24.45
C TYR A 121 -9.55 -6.63 -22.97
N GLY A 122 -9.47 -7.77 -22.28
CA GLY A 122 -9.82 -7.84 -20.86
C GLY A 122 -8.80 -7.11 -19.97
N LEU A 123 -7.52 -7.06 -20.37
CA LEU A 123 -6.53 -6.22 -19.69
C LEU A 123 -6.92 -4.74 -19.75
N PHE A 124 -7.28 -4.23 -20.93
CA PHE A 124 -7.73 -2.84 -21.07
C PHE A 124 -9.03 -2.57 -20.32
N LEU A 125 -9.96 -3.53 -20.32
CA LEU A 125 -11.21 -3.43 -19.55
C LEU A 125 -10.91 -3.31 -18.04
N ILE A 126 -10.04 -4.15 -17.50
CA ILE A 126 -9.61 -4.09 -16.09
C ILE A 126 -9.00 -2.71 -15.79
N ILE A 127 -8.03 -2.27 -16.60
CA ILE A 127 -7.36 -0.97 -16.43
C ILE A 127 -8.40 0.16 -16.45
N GLY A 128 -9.30 0.17 -17.43
CA GLY A 128 -10.34 1.18 -17.58
C GLY A 128 -11.29 1.24 -16.38
N LEU A 129 -11.74 0.08 -15.88
CA LEU A 129 -12.64 0.00 -14.73
C LEU A 129 -11.96 0.44 -13.43
N VAL A 130 -10.73 -0.01 -13.17
CA VAL A 130 -9.98 0.38 -11.97
C VAL A 130 -9.65 1.87 -12.00
N ALA A 131 -9.27 2.42 -13.17
CA ALA A 131 -9.02 3.85 -13.35
C ALA A 131 -10.29 4.68 -13.13
N ALA A 132 -11.41 4.25 -13.71
CA ALA A 132 -12.70 4.90 -13.53
C ALA A 132 -13.12 4.94 -12.06
N ASN A 133 -13.02 3.81 -11.35
CA ASN A 133 -13.36 3.72 -9.93
C ASN A 133 -12.47 4.65 -9.08
N THR A 134 -11.16 4.63 -9.35
CA THR A 134 -10.17 5.48 -8.65
C THR A 134 -10.47 6.97 -8.84
N LEU A 135 -10.70 7.40 -10.08
CA LEU A 135 -11.02 8.79 -10.40
C LEU A 135 -12.35 9.22 -9.79
N CYS A 136 -13.38 8.36 -9.84
CA CYS A 136 -14.67 8.63 -9.20
C CYS A 136 -14.54 8.80 -7.68
N ARG A 137 -13.72 7.97 -7.02
CA ARG A 137 -13.45 8.07 -5.58
C ARG A 137 -12.70 9.37 -5.25
N GLN A 138 -11.65 9.71 -5.99
CA GLN A 138 -10.90 10.95 -5.76
C GLN A 138 -11.76 12.19 -5.96
N HIS A 139 -12.58 12.22 -7.01
CA HIS A 139 -13.49 13.34 -7.24
C HIS A 139 -14.56 13.47 -6.15
N LEU A 140 -15.11 12.34 -5.69
CA LEU A 140 -16.04 12.32 -4.56
C LEU A 140 -15.41 12.94 -3.31
N LEU A 141 -14.22 12.48 -2.92
CA LEU A 141 -13.51 13.01 -1.74
C LEU A 141 -13.17 14.51 -1.89
N LYS A 142 -12.88 14.97 -3.10
CA LYS A 142 -12.63 16.39 -3.39
C LYS A 142 -13.88 17.25 -3.23
N ILE A 143 -15.04 16.77 -3.69
CA ILE A 143 -16.32 17.47 -3.50
C ILE A 143 -16.67 17.52 -2.02
N LEU A 144 -16.57 16.38 -1.33
CA LEU A 144 -16.91 16.26 0.08
C LEU A 144 -15.94 17.01 1.00
N GLY A 145 -14.72 17.30 0.55
CA GLY A 145 -13.74 18.10 1.32
C GLY A 145 -14.00 19.60 1.31
N ARG A 146 -15.03 20.10 0.61
CA ARG A 146 -15.39 21.52 0.59
C ARG A 146 -16.67 21.72 1.40
N PRO A 147 -16.77 22.74 2.26
CA PRO A 147 -18.00 23.00 3.01
C PRO A 147 -19.19 23.18 2.06
N ILE A 148 -20.22 22.35 2.19
CA ILE A 148 -21.46 22.49 1.42
C ILE A 148 -22.39 23.37 2.25
N PRO A 149 -22.82 24.55 1.74
CA PRO A 149 -23.77 25.38 2.46
C PRO A 149 -25.09 24.60 2.65
N PRO A 150 -25.75 24.72 3.82
CA PRO A 150 -26.89 23.87 4.21
C PRO A 150 -28.20 24.10 3.43
N GLN A 151 -28.17 24.84 2.32
CA GLN A 151 -29.35 25.07 1.49
C GLN A 151 -29.67 23.82 0.66
N GLU A 152 -30.94 23.52 0.39
CA GLU A 152 -31.34 22.31 -0.38
C GLU A 152 -30.86 22.34 -1.85
N LYS A 153 -30.82 23.53 -2.47
CA LYS A 153 -30.35 23.73 -3.85
C LYS A 153 -28.90 23.25 -4.05
N PRO A 154 -27.90 23.67 -3.26
CA PRO A 154 -26.52 23.21 -3.40
C PRO A 154 -26.33 21.71 -3.13
N VAL A 155 -27.16 21.09 -2.29
CA VAL A 155 -27.14 19.62 -2.08
C VAL A 155 -27.59 18.87 -3.35
N SER A 156 -28.67 19.33 -3.99
CA SER A 156 -29.15 18.76 -5.26
C SER A 156 -28.14 18.93 -6.39
N ASP A 157 -27.51 20.09 -6.49
CA ASP A 157 -26.49 20.38 -7.50
C ASP A 157 -25.21 19.56 -7.29
N ALA A 158 -24.78 19.35 -6.04
CA ALA A 158 -23.67 18.47 -5.70
C ALA A 158 -23.94 17.01 -6.11
N LYS A 159 -25.15 16.48 -5.83
CA LYS A 159 -25.55 15.13 -6.28
C LYS A 159 -25.52 14.99 -7.80
N LYS A 160 -26.05 15.99 -8.52
CA LYS A 160 -26.02 16.02 -10.00
C LYS A 160 -24.58 16.10 -10.53
N ALA A 161 -23.72 16.91 -9.92
CA ALA A 161 -22.31 17.02 -10.31
C ALA A 161 -21.57 15.68 -10.14
N ILE A 162 -21.75 15.00 -9.00
CA ILE A 162 -21.17 13.67 -8.75
C ILE A 162 -21.66 12.66 -9.80
N ALA A 163 -22.96 12.64 -10.09
CA ALA A 163 -23.54 11.71 -11.07
C ALA A 163 -23.03 11.98 -12.50
N ARG A 164 -22.97 13.25 -12.93
CA ARG A 164 -22.44 13.65 -14.24
C ARG A 164 -20.97 13.29 -14.39
N PHE A 165 -20.15 13.54 -13.36
CA PHE A 165 -18.73 13.18 -13.40
C PHE A 165 -18.54 11.67 -13.52
N ARG A 166 -19.29 10.88 -12.74
CA ARG A 166 -19.26 9.41 -12.86
C ARG A 166 -19.61 8.95 -14.28
N PHE A 167 -20.68 9.48 -14.84
CA PHE A 167 -21.08 9.16 -16.21
C PHE A 167 -19.97 9.48 -17.22
N LEU A 168 -19.38 10.68 -17.15
CA LEU A 168 -18.29 11.10 -18.04
C LEU A 168 -17.06 10.20 -17.90
N VAL A 169 -16.69 9.82 -16.67
CA VAL A 169 -15.52 8.96 -16.42
C VAL A 169 -15.75 7.55 -16.96
N TYR A 170 -16.93 6.96 -16.75
CA TYR A 170 -17.23 5.65 -17.33
C TYR A 170 -17.33 5.69 -18.86
N ALA A 171 -17.90 6.76 -19.43
CA ALA A 171 -17.92 6.96 -20.88
C ALA A 171 -16.49 7.08 -21.45
N ALA A 172 -15.61 7.82 -20.78
CA ALA A 172 -14.20 7.92 -21.15
C ALA A 172 -13.47 6.57 -21.02
N ALA A 173 -13.74 5.80 -19.96
CA ALA A 173 -13.17 4.47 -19.77
C ALA A 173 -13.61 3.49 -20.87
N ILE A 174 -14.89 3.49 -21.24
CA ILE A 174 -15.41 2.69 -22.37
C ILE A 174 -14.73 3.11 -23.68
N THR A 175 -14.63 4.42 -23.92
CA THR A 175 -13.96 4.95 -25.13
C THR A 175 -12.49 4.51 -25.18
N PHE A 176 -11.79 4.59 -24.05
CA PHE A 176 -10.42 4.08 -23.92
C PHE A 176 -10.32 2.59 -24.23
N VAL A 177 -11.21 1.76 -23.69
CA VAL A 177 -11.22 0.31 -23.94
C VAL A 177 -11.44 0.00 -25.41
N VAL A 178 -12.37 0.69 -26.07
CA VAL A 178 -12.66 0.50 -27.50
C VAL A 178 -11.46 0.94 -28.35
N LEU A 179 -10.87 2.10 -28.08
CA LEU A 179 -9.71 2.60 -28.82
C LEU A 179 -8.47 1.73 -28.62
N ALA A 180 -8.20 1.29 -27.39
CA ALA A 180 -7.08 0.42 -27.06
C ALA A 180 -7.27 -0.99 -27.62
N GLY A 181 -8.49 -1.52 -27.59
CA GLY A 181 -8.83 -2.79 -28.24
C GLY A 181 -8.67 -2.72 -29.76
N PHE A 182 -9.12 -1.62 -30.37
CA PHE A 182 -8.96 -1.39 -31.81
C PHE A 182 -7.49 -1.22 -32.20
N SER A 183 -6.69 -0.47 -31.44
CA SER A 183 -5.27 -0.32 -31.70
C SER A 183 -4.51 -1.63 -31.52
N ALA A 184 -4.83 -2.42 -30.50
CA ALA A 184 -4.25 -3.74 -30.30
C ALA A 184 -4.57 -4.69 -31.45
N ALA A 185 -5.78 -4.64 -32.00
CA ALA A 185 -6.17 -5.42 -33.16
C ALA A 185 -5.44 -4.96 -34.44
N LEU A 186 -5.36 -3.65 -34.70
CA LEU A 186 -4.67 -3.09 -35.88
C LEU A 186 -3.16 -3.36 -35.87
N LEU A 187 -2.54 -3.25 -34.71
CA LEU A 187 -1.09 -3.42 -34.52
C LEU A 187 -0.71 -4.85 -34.17
N GLU A 188 -1.67 -5.78 -34.20
CA GLU A 188 -1.50 -7.20 -33.87
C GLU A 188 -0.76 -7.44 -32.55
N TRP A 189 -1.05 -6.64 -31.52
CA TRP A 189 -0.36 -6.73 -30.23
C TRP A 189 -0.48 -8.10 -29.57
N ASP A 190 -1.56 -8.84 -29.82
CA ASP A 190 -1.72 -10.21 -29.32
C ASP A 190 -0.64 -11.18 -29.86
N LYS A 191 0.03 -10.87 -30.98
CA LYS A 191 1.18 -11.65 -31.48
C LYS A 191 2.47 -11.34 -30.70
N LEU A 192 2.59 -10.15 -30.15
CA LEU A 192 3.75 -9.68 -29.39
C LEU A 192 3.62 -10.00 -27.89
N PHE A 193 2.40 -9.97 -27.37
CA PHE A 193 2.10 -10.16 -25.96
C PHE A 193 1.06 -11.26 -25.77
N THR A 194 1.51 -12.46 -25.42
CA THR A 194 0.60 -13.56 -25.06
C THR A 194 0.27 -13.49 -23.57
N LEU A 195 -0.95 -13.06 -23.24
CA LEU A 195 -1.44 -13.06 -21.87
C LEU A 195 -1.89 -14.48 -21.50
N ARG A 196 -1.02 -15.25 -20.85
CA ARG A 196 -1.30 -16.61 -20.34
C ARG A 196 -1.35 -16.60 -18.82
N LEU A 197 -1.96 -17.62 -18.22
CA LEU A 197 -2.08 -17.71 -16.75
C LEU A 197 -0.75 -17.56 -16.01
N PRO A 198 0.38 -18.20 -16.42
CA PRO A 198 1.65 -18.02 -15.75
C PRO A 198 2.15 -16.57 -15.78
N ALA A 199 1.98 -15.87 -16.92
CA ALA A 199 2.37 -14.47 -17.04
C ALA A 199 1.52 -13.55 -16.15
N CYS A 200 0.20 -13.79 -16.12
CA CYS A 200 -0.71 -13.07 -15.22
C CYS A 200 -0.36 -13.30 -13.74
N PHE A 201 -0.05 -14.54 -13.36
CA PHE A 201 0.33 -14.89 -12.00
C PHE A 201 1.65 -14.24 -11.58
N ILE A 202 2.68 -14.30 -12.43
CA ILE A 202 3.96 -13.65 -12.17
C ILE A 202 3.78 -12.13 -12.03
N ALA A 203 3.00 -11.50 -12.91
CA ALA A 203 2.69 -10.09 -12.83
C ALA A 203 1.95 -9.73 -11.52
N TYR A 204 0.98 -10.55 -11.11
CA TYR A 204 0.29 -10.40 -9.83
C TYR A 204 1.23 -10.46 -8.64
N VAL A 205 2.09 -11.49 -8.56
CA VAL A 205 3.06 -11.63 -7.46
C VAL A 205 4.02 -10.45 -7.45
N ALA A 206 4.56 -10.05 -8.60
CA ALA A 206 5.44 -8.88 -8.73
C ALA A 206 4.78 -7.59 -8.18
N CYS A 207 3.52 -7.34 -8.55
CA CYS A 207 2.79 -6.15 -8.10
C CYS A 207 2.51 -6.18 -6.59
N ILE A 208 2.15 -7.34 -6.03
CA ILE A 208 1.96 -7.50 -4.58
C ILE A 208 3.27 -7.28 -3.83
N LEU A 209 4.38 -7.86 -4.29
CA LEU A 209 5.69 -7.68 -3.66
C LEU A 209 6.07 -6.19 -3.66
N LEU A 210 5.94 -5.51 -4.80
CA LEU A 210 6.25 -4.09 -4.92
C LEU A 210 5.38 -3.22 -3.98
N SER A 211 4.08 -3.53 -3.91
CA SER A 211 3.14 -2.89 -2.97
C SER A 211 3.49 -3.16 -1.51
N GLY A 212 3.93 -4.39 -1.20
CA GLY A 212 4.39 -4.80 0.12
C GLY A 212 5.65 -4.04 0.56
N VAL A 213 6.69 -4.00 -0.28
CA VAL A 213 7.93 -3.24 -0.03
C VAL A 213 7.61 -1.79 0.25
N HIS A 214 6.81 -1.17 -0.61
CA HIS A 214 6.42 0.21 -0.44
C HIS A 214 5.60 0.41 0.84
N ASN A 215 4.67 -0.49 1.16
CA ASN A 215 3.93 -0.43 2.41
C ASN A 215 4.83 -0.46 3.64
N VAL A 216 5.88 -1.27 3.61
CA VAL A 216 6.87 -1.40 4.69
C VAL A 216 7.73 -0.14 4.80
N LEU A 217 8.22 0.41 3.69
CA LEU A 217 9.07 1.63 3.66
C LEU A 217 8.46 2.80 4.43
N TYR A 218 7.13 2.91 4.39
CA TYR A 218 6.38 3.99 5.01
C TYR A 218 5.78 3.62 6.37
N SER A 219 5.91 2.36 6.79
CA SER A 219 5.53 1.90 8.13
C SER A 219 6.75 1.92 9.05
N SER A 220 6.55 2.21 10.34
CA SER A 220 7.53 1.90 11.40
C SER A 220 8.95 2.45 11.22
N HIS A 221 9.11 3.77 11.09
CA HIS A 221 10.42 4.46 11.06
C HIS A 221 11.50 3.80 10.18
N PHE A 222 11.07 3.06 9.15
CA PHE A 222 11.92 2.18 8.35
C PHE A 222 13.03 2.96 7.65
N LEU A 223 12.73 4.16 7.13
CA LEU A 223 13.75 5.01 6.52
C LEU A 223 14.89 5.35 7.51
N SER A 224 14.56 5.67 8.76
CA SER A 224 15.57 5.95 9.80
C SER A 224 16.39 4.70 10.15
N PHE A 225 15.75 3.53 10.17
CA PHE A 225 16.41 2.25 10.36
C PHE A 225 17.41 1.95 9.24
N PHE A 226 17.02 2.14 7.98
CA PHE A 226 17.86 1.87 6.80
C PHE A 226 19.00 2.87 6.65
N THR A 227 18.79 4.14 7.05
CA THR A 227 19.85 5.16 7.06
C THR A 227 21.09 4.67 7.81
N VAL A 228 20.92 3.97 8.94
CA VAL A 228 22.06 3.40 9.69
C VAL A 228 22.90 2.47 8.81
N GLY A 229 22.27 1.51 8.14
CA GLY A 229 22.93 0.57 7.25
C GLY A 229 23.54 1.22 6.02
N ILE A 230 22.88 2.23 5.44
CA ILE A 230 23.40 2.98 4.28
C ILE A 230 24.67 3.74 4.66
N LEU A 231 24.68 4.40 5.82
CA LEU A 231 25.86 5.12 6.31
C LEU A 231 27.02 4.17 6.59
N ILE A 232 26.76 2.97 7.11
CA ILE A 232 27.76 1.92 7.32
C ILE A 232 28.35 1.45 5.98
N LEU A 233 27.50 1.09 5.01
CA LEU A 233 27.95 0.65 3.69
C LEU A 233 28.72 1.76 2.95
N SER A 234 28.31 3.01 3.14
CA SER A 234 28.97 4.19 2.56
C SER A 234 30.23 4.62 3.31
N ARG A 235 30.63 3.88 4.37
CA ARG A 235 31.82 4.15 5.19
C ARG A 235 31.87 5.58 5.75
N ARG A 236 30.72 6.09 6.19
CA ARG A 236 30.62 7.42 6.83
C ARG A 236 31.25 7.41 8.23
N PRO A 237 31.61 8.60 8.78
CA PRO A 237 32.18 8.71 10.12
C PRO A 237 31.29 8.09 11.21
N GLU A 238 31.91 7.48 12.22
CA GLU A 238 31.19 6.80 13.31
C GLU A 238 30.22 7.75 14.06
N ALA A 239 30.56 9.03 14.18
CA ALA A 239 29.70 10.04 14.78
C ALA A 239 28.35 10.19 14.05
N GLU A 240 28.34 10.17 12.72
CA GLU A 240 27.12 10.26 11.91
C GLU A 240 26.26 8.99 12.08
N ILE A 241 26.90 7.82 12.07
CA ILE A 241 26.21 6.53 12.25
C ILE A 241 25.58 6.46 13.65
N LYS A 242 26.28 6.91 14.69
CA LYS A 242 25.76 7.02 16.06
C LYS A 242 24.56 7.96 16.15
N THR A 243 24.62 9.09 15.45
CA THR A 243 23.53 10.06 15.42
C THR A 243 22.28 9.47 14.76
N ALA A 244 22.44 8.80 13.61
CA ALA A 244 21.34 8.11 12.93
C ALA A 244 20.75 6.98 13.78
N ALA A 245 21.58 6.19 14.47
CA ALA A 245 21.13 5.14 15.37
C ALA A 245 20.32 5.72 16.55
N LYS A 246 20.81 6.79 17.19
CA LYS A 246 20.07 7.49 18.24
C LYS A 246 18.72 8.00 17.75
N GLN A 247 18.69 8.62 16.57
CA GLN A 247 17.44 9.12 15.97
C GLN A 247 16.43 7.98 15.76
N TYR A 248 16.87 6.83 15.22
CA TYR A 248 16.01 5.66 15.08
C TYR A 248 15.47 5.18 16.44
N LEU A 249 16.33 5.08 17.46
CA LEU A 249 15.93 4.65 18.81
C LEU A 249 14.89 5.59 19.42
N THR A 250 15.09 6.90 19.35
CA THR A 250 14.14 7.90 19.86
C THR A 250 12.77 7.74 19.22
N LEU A 251 12.74 7.61 17.88
CA LEU A 251 11.50 7.41 17.13
C LEU A 251 10.82 6.09 17.51
N ARG A 252 11.59 5.00 17.64
CA ARG A 252 11.04 3.70 18.01
C ARG A 252 10.50 3.67 19.45
N TYR A 253 11.16 4.32 20.40
CA TYR A 253 10.65 4.46 21.76
C TYR A 253 9.37 5.28 21.80
N LEU A 254 9.28 6.38 21.04
CA LEU A 254 8.05 7.14 20.92
C LEU A 254 6.90 6.27 20.38
N GLN A 255 7.17 5.45 19.37
CA GLN A 255 6.18 4.51 18.83
C GLN A 255 5.75 3.46 19.87
N MET A 256 6.67 2.94 20.70
CA MET A 256 6.35 1.96 21.75
C MET A 256 5.59 2.57 22.94
N LEU A 257 5.82 3.85 23.24
CA LEU A 257 5.17 4.58 24.33
C LEU A 257 3.77 5.10 23.95
N THR A 258 3.52 5.32 22.67
CA THR A 258 2.27 5.90 22.15
C THR A 258 1.01 5.16 22.62
N PRO A 259 0.93 3.80 22.57
CA PRO A 259 -0.24 3.06 23.05
C PRO A 259 -0.48 3.18 24.57
N SER A 260 0.54 3.57 25.33
CA SER A 260 0.43 3.79 26.79
C SER A 260 0.20 5.26 27.15
N HIS A 261 -0.04 6.13 26.15
CA HIS A 261 -0.15 7.58 26.29
C HIS A 261 1.04 8.25 27.02
N LYS A 262 2.23 7.65 26.93
CA LYS A 262 3.46 8.18 27.52
C LYS A 262 4.30 8.92 26.48
N SER A 263 5.11 9.85 26.95
CA SER A 263 6.01 10.69 26.16
C SER A 263 7.48 10.35 26.41
N LEU A 264 8.38 10.88 25.58
CA LEU A 264 9.82 10.74 25.80
C LEU A 264 10.29 11.38 27.12
N LYS A 265 9.59 12.40 27.63
CA LYS A 265 9.88 13.01 28.94
C LYS A 265 9.63 12.04 30.10
N ASP A 266 8.64 11.16 29.95
CA ASP A 266 8.34 10.11 30.93
C ASP A 266 9.40 9.00 30.92
N LEU A 267 10.12 8.84 29.81
CA LEU A 267 11.26 7.93 29.68
C LEU A 267 12.48 8.50 30.42
N GLU A 268 12.81 9.78 30.17
CA GLU A 268 13.94 10.48 30.82
C GLU A 268 13.78 10.57 32.34
N ALA A 269 12.55 10.68 32.83
CA ALA A 269 12.25 10.72 34.26
C ALA A 269 12.22 9.33 34.94
N ASN A 270 12.30 8.23 34.18
CA ASN A 270 12.04 6.88 34.69
C ASN A 270 13.04 5.85 34.14
N ALA A 271 14.21 5.76 34.79
CA ALA A 271 15.26 4.79 34.47
C ALA A 271 14.77 3.32 34.35
N PRO A 272 13.88 2.79 35.22
CA PRO A 272 13.39 1.42 35.03
C PRO A 272 12.48 1.26 33.80
N LEU A 273 11.75 2.30 33.40
CA LEU A 273 10.98 2.29 32.15
C LEU A 273 11.92 2.30 30.93
N GLU A 274 12.97 3.11 30.97
CA GLU A 274 14.00 3.15 29.91
C GLU A 274 14.65 1.77 29.72
N LYS A 275 15.09 1.14 30.81
CA LYS A 275 15.68 -0.20 30.78
C LYS A 275 14.72 -1.23 30.17
N LYS A 276 13.45 -1.21 30.58
CA LYS A 276 12.43 -2.12 30.03
C LYS A 276 12.18 -1.91 28.53
N MET A 277 12.20 -0.65 28.07
CA MET A 277 12.07 -0.33 26.65
C MET A 277 13.30 -0.79 25.84
N GLN A 278 14.50 -0.62 26.38
CA GLN A 278 15.74 -1.13 25.78
C GLN A 278 15.71 -2.66 25.66
N GLU A 279 15.35 -3.39 26.71
CA GLU A 279 15.23 -4.86 26.71
C GLU A 279 14.18 -5.34 25.70
N SER A 280 13.02 -4.69 25.67
CA SER A 280 11.94 -5.02 24.72
C SER A 280 12.37 -4.79 23.27
N LEU A 281 13.02 -3.66 23.00
CA LEU A 281 13.55 -3.36 21.67
C LEU A 281 14.66 -4.34 21.27
N HIS A 282 15.56 -4.69 22.20
CA HIS A 282 16.62 -5.65 21.97
C HIS A 282 16.07 -7.02 21.57
N SER A 283 15.09 -7.53 22.33
CA SER A 283 14.39 -8.80 22.02
C SER A 283 13.70 -8.76 20.64
N HIS A 284 13.03 -7.65 20.33
CA HIS A 284 12.40 -7.44 19.02
C HIS A 284 13.42 -7.45 17.88
N MET A 285 14.56 -6.76 18.06
CA MET A 285 15.63 -6.69 17.07
C MET A 285 16.33 -8.04 16.84
N ILE A 286 16.51 -8.86 17.89
CA ILE A 286 17.01 -10.24 17.74
C ILE A 286 16.03 -11.06 16.90
N THR A 287 14.75 -10.98 17.24
CA THR A 287 13.68 -11.72 16.57
C THR A 287 13.61 -11.33 15.08
N GLN A 288 13.61 -10.02 14.79
CA GLN A 288 13.65 -9.50 13.43
C GLN A 288 14.88 -10.00 12.66
N ARG A 289 16.08 -9.94 13.27
CA ARG A 289 17.30 -10.45 12.63
C ARG A 289 17.20 -11.92 12.25
N ILE A 290 16.61 -12.76 13.11
CA ILE A 290 16.41 -14.18 12.81
C ILE A 290 15.47 -14.35 11.62
N TYR A 291 14.36 -13.61 11.59
CA TYR A 291 13.43 -13.64 10.45
C TYR A 291 14.07 -13.12 9.16
N ASP A 292 14.88 -12.05 9.24
CA ASP A 292 15.60 -11.51 8.08
C ASP A 292 16.58 -12.53 7.50
N ILE A 293 17.28 -13.31 8.35
CA ILE A 293 18.16 -14.40 7.91
C ILE A 293 17.36 -15.49 7.19
N PHE A 294 16.24 -15.94 7.74
CA PHE A 294 15.39 -16.93 7.08
C PHE A 294 14.84 -16.41 5.74
N ALA A 295 14.38 -15.16 5.70
CA ALA A 295 13.89 -14.51 4.48
C ALA A 295 14.99 -14.39 3.42
N LEU A 296 16.22 -14.06 3.83
CA LEU A 296 17.38 -14.04 2.93
C LEU A 296 17.66 -15.41 2.31
N ILE A 297 17.62 -16.49 3.09
CA ILE A 297 17.82 -17.85 2.57
C ILE A 297 16.78 -18.18 1.51
N ILE A 298 15.51 -17.86 1.77
CA ILE A 298 14.41 -18.08 0.83
C ILE A 298 14.62 -17.28 -0.46
N LEU A 299 14.94 -15.98 -0.35
CA LEU A 299 15.13 -15.12 -1.51
C LEU A 299 16.39 -15.45 -2.31
N PHE A 300 17.50 -15.80 -1.66
CA PHE A 300 18.68 -16.28 -2.38
C PHE A 300 18.39 -17.58 -3.15
N THR A 301 17.60 -18.48 -2.57
CA THR A 301 17.16 -19.69 -3.26
C THR A 301 16.27 -19.33 -4.45
N LEU A 302 15.35 -18.38 -4.28
CA LEU A 302 14.49 -17.88 -5.35
C LEU A 302 15.28 -17.21 -6.47
N ASP A 303 16.27 -16.38 -6.14
CA ASP A 303 17.16 -15.71 -7.08
C ASP A 303 17.99 -16.73 -7.86
N ALA A 304 18.51 -17.77 -7.20
CA ALA A 304 19.25 -18.86 -7.84
C ALA A 304 18.36 -19.66 -8.80
N VAL A 305 17.12 -19.98 -8.39
CA VAL A 305 16.12 -20.62 -9.26
C VAL A 305 15.81 -19.71 -10.45
N CYS A 306 15.67 -18.41 -10.24
CA CYS A 306 15.43 -17.45 -11.31
C CYS A 306 16.57 -17.45 -12.33
N ILE A 307 17.82 -17.33 -11.87
CA ILE A 307 19.03 -17.40 -12.69
C ILE A 307 19.08 -18.70 -13.51
N SER A 308 18.74 -19.84 -12.90
CA SER A 308 18.71 -21.13 -13.59
C SER A 308 17.68 -21.17 -14.71
N GLN A 309 16.49 -20.60 -14.48
CA GLN A 309 15.36 -20.65 -15.43
C GLN A 309 15.46 -19.60 -16.54
N PHE A 310 16.31 -18.57 -16.41
CA PHE A 310 16.54 -17.61 -17.50
C PHE A 310 17.05 -18.28 -18.78
N ARG A 311 17.75 -19.42 -18.67
CA ARG A 311 18.26 -20.14 -19.85
C ARG A 311 17.16 -20.81 -20.67
N THR A 312 16.03 -21.13 -20.05
CA THR A 312 14.97 -21.98 -20.62
C THR A 312 13.65 -21.24 -20.82
N ALA A 313 13.37 -20.20 -20.04
CA ALA A 313 12.07 -19.53 -19.99
C ALA A 313 12.18 -18.00 -19.84
N ALA A 314 13.19 -17.37 -20.46
CA ALA A 314 13.33 -15.92 -20.44
C ALA A 314 12.10 -15.21 -21.04
N SER A 315 11.42 -14.44 -20.21
CA SER A 315 10.33 -13.55 -20.62
C SER A 315 10.46 -12.21 -19.90
N PRO A 316 9.89 -11.11 -20.43
CA PRO A 316 9.88 -9.81 -19.76
C PRO A 316 9.26 -9.86 -18.36
N ALA A 317 8.18 -10.62 -18.18
CA ALA A 317 7.53 -10.80 -16.88
C ALA A 317 8.46 -11.49 -15.87
N PHE A 318 9.21 -12.50 -16.33
CA PHE A 318 10.18 -13.20 -15.51
C PHE A 318 11.39 -12.31 -15.16
N ALA A 319 11.86 -11.49 -16.11
CA ALA A 319 12.91 -10.52 -15.86
C ALA A 319 12.52 -9.48 -14.81
N CYS A 320 11.29 -8.96 -14.88
CA CYS A 320 10.74 -8.06 -13.87
C CYS A 320 10.63 -8.73 -12.49
N PHE A 321 10.16 -9.99 -12.44
CA PHE A 321 10.07 -10.74 -11.20
C PHE A 321 11.46 -10.95 -10.56
N PHE A 322 12.45 -11.36 -11.34
CA PHE A 322 13.83 -11.51 -10.85
C PHE A 322 14.40 -10.19 -10.34
N ALA A 323 14.22 -9.09 -11.07
CA ALA A 323 14.71 -7.79 -10.62
C ALA A 323 14.10 -7.37 -9.27
N LEU A 324 12.81 -7.67 -9.05
CA LEU A 324 12.14 -7.40 -7.78
C LEU A 324 12.61 -8.33 -6.66
N ALA A 325 12.78 -9.63 -6.94
CA ALA A 325 13.31 -10.60 -5.98
C ALA A 325 14.73 -10.22 -5.54
N PHE A 326 15.59 -9.88 -6.49
CA PHE A 326 16.95 -9.43 -6.22
C PHE A 326 16.98 -8.11 -5.41
N LEU A 327 16.12 -7.15 -5.77
CA LEU A 327 15.97 -5.91 -5.00
C LEU A 327 15.57 -6.19 -3.54
N LEU A 328 14.64 -7.12 -3.32
CA LEU A 328 14.23 -7.57 -1.98
C LEU A 328 15.40 -8.18 -1.22
N THR A 329 16.22 -9.01 -1.87
CA THR A 329 17.45 -9.57 -1.29
C THR A 329 18.40 -8.44 -0.84
N CYS A 330 18.63 -7.42 -1.68
CA CYS A 330 19.44 -6.26 -1.32
C CYS A 330 18.87 -5.48 -0.13
N VAL A 331 17.55 -5.26 -0.08
CA VAL A 331 16.87 -4.56 1.02
C VAL A 331 17.03 -5.34 2.33
N LEU A 332 16.90 -6.66 2.32
CA LEU A 332 17.07 -7.47 3.54
C LEU A 332 18.52 -7.55 4.01
N LEU A 333 19.49 -7.56 3.10
CA LEU A 333 20.91 -7.44 3.48
C LEU A 333 21.17 -6.12 4.19
N LEU A 334 20.61 -5.03 3.67
CA LEU A 334 20.72 -3.71 4.28
C LEU A 334 20.01 -3.66 5.65
N ALA A 335 18.84 -4.28 5.77
CA ALA A 335 18.12 -4.44 7.04
C ALA A 335 18.98 -5.18 8.08
N LEU A 336 19.65 -6.26 7.68
CA LEU A 336 20.50 -7.06 8.53
C LEU A 336 21.71 -6.25 9.06
N ILE A 337 22.33 -5.43 8.20
CA ILE A 337 23.43 -4.54 8.58
C ILE A 337 22.95 -3.51 9.62
N SER A 338 21.81 -2.84 9.35
CA SER A 338 21.20 -1.91 10.30
C SER A 338 20.90 -2.58 11.64
N ALA A 339 20.27 -3.75 11.62
CA ALA A 339 19.90 -4.51 12.82
C ALA A 339 21.12 -4.85 13.68
N ASN A 340 22.19 -5.36 13.05
CA ASN A 340 23.42 -5.74 13.74
C ASN A 340 24.10 -4.54 14.40
N TYR A 341 24.07 -3.36 13.79
CA TYR A 341 24.63 -2.16 14.40
C TYR A 341 23.79 -1.68 15.58
N ILE A 342 22.47 -1.62 15.42
CA ILE A 342 21.54 -1.18 16.47
C ILE A 342 21.59 -2.12 17.69
N LEU A 343 21.70 -3.43 17.48
CA LEU A 343 21.84 -4.42 18.56
C LEU A 343 23.09 -4.18 19.42
N LYS A 344 24.19 -3.67 18.85
CA LYS A 344 25.38 -3.29 19.64
C LYS A 344 25.10 -2.10 20.55
N TYR A 345 24.21 -1.21 20.13
CA TYR A 345 23.81 -0.02 20.90
C TYR A 345 22.86 -0.35 22.04
N THR A 346 21.92 -1.28 21.82
CA THR A 346 20.96 -1.71 22.86
C THR A 346 21.58 -2.70 23.86
N ASN A 347 22.75 -3.26 23.57
CA ASN A 347 23.53 -4.10 24.49
C ASN A 347 24.42 -3.31 25.46
N GLN A 348 24.59 -2.01 25.28
CA GLN A 348 25.43 -1.22 26.18
C GLN A 348 24.62 -0.84 27.42
N PRO A 349 25.02 -1.26 28.63
CA PRO A 349 24.43 -0.72 29.85
C PRO A 349 24.68 0.78 29.87
N THR A 350 23.60 1.57 29.97
CA THR A 350 23.66 3.00 30.27
C THR A 350 24.60 3.20 31.46
N ARG A 351 25.76 3.80 31.20
CA ARG A 351 26.67 4.27 32.24
C ARG A 351 26.30 5.68 32.64
#